data_AF-A0A7W0FE94-F1
#
_entry.id   AF-A0A7W0FE94-F1
#
_cell.length_a   1.000
_cell.length_b   1.000
_cell.length_c   1.000
_cell.angle_alpha   90.00
_cell.angle_beta   90.00
_cell.angle_gamma   90.00
#
_symmetry.space_group_name_H-M   'P 1'
#
loop_
_entity.id
_entity.type
_entity.pdbx_description
1 polymer ?
#
loop_
_entity_poly.entity_id
_entity_poly.type
_entity_poly.pdbx_seq_one_letter_code
_entity_poly.pdbx_strand_id
1 'polypeptide(L)' 'MRIIKIFDTTLRDGEQSPGASMNVDEKIQVAKQLARLEVDIIEAGFAISSQGDFDAIKRIG' A
#
# COMPACT_ATOMS: atom_id res chain seq x y z
N MET A 1 -21.84 -17.66 9.47
CA MET A 1 -21.38 -16.34 9.01
C MET A 1 -20.44 -16.53 7.84
N ARG A 2 -20.56 -15.71 6.79
CA ARG A 2 -19.62 -15.70 5.66
C ARG A 2 -18.53 -14.69 5.95
N ILE A 3 -17.27 -15.11 5.89
CA ILE A 3 -16.11 -14.20 6.01
C ILE A 3 -15.89 -13.56 4.65
N ILE A 4 -15.80 -12.23 4.61
CA ILE A 4 -15.39 -11.47 3.44
C ILE A 4 -13.99 -10.93 3.75
N LYS A 5 -13.04 -11.22 2.86
CA LYS A 5 -11.68 -10.68 2.97
C LYS A 5 -11.57 -9.38 2.18
N ILE A 6 -10.87 -8.41 2.74
CA ILE A 6 -10.59 -7.11 2.14
C ILE A 6 -9.14 -7.11 1.63
N PHE A 7 -9.00 -6.99 0.31
CA PHE A 7 -7.72 -6.79 -0.36
C PHE A 7 -7.65 -5.32 -0.80
N ASP A 8 -6.80 -4.54 -0.14
CA ASP A 8 -6.65 -3.11 -0.39
C ASP A 8 -5.49 -2.83 -1.35
N THR A 9 -5.76 -2.08 -2.43
CA THR A 9 -4.79 -1.73 -3.48
C THR A 9 -4.40 -0.26 -3.47
N THR A 10 -4.65 0.49 -2.40
CA THR A 10 -4.41 1.93 -2.32
C THR A 10 -2.95 2.29 -2.61
N LEU A 11 -2.00 1.51 -2.09
CA LEU A 11 -0.56 1.74 -2.22
C LEU A 11 0.06 1.31 -3.56
N ARG A 12 -0.74 0.70 -4.45
CA ARG A 12 -0.30 0.24 -5.78
C ARG A 12 -1.17 0.83 -6.87
N ASP A 13 -2.44 0.45 -6.91
CA ASP A 13 -3.37 0.88 -7.96
C ASP A 13 -3.87 2.30 -7.72
N GLY A 14 -4.15 2.64 -6.45
CA GLY A 14 -4.55 3.98 -6.05
C GLY A 14 -3.50 5.04 -6.38
N GLU A 15 -2.25 4.77 -6.06
CA GLU A 15 -1.11 5.66 -6.33
C GLU A 15 -0.90 5.98 -7.83
N GLN A 16 -1.26 5.04 -8.73
CA GLN A 16 -1.11 5.24 -10.18
C GLN A 16 -2.09 6.27 -10.76
N SER A 17 -3.06 6.73 -9.95
CA SER A 17 -3.97 7.79 -10.35
C SER A 17 -3.23 9.13 -10.53
N PRO A 18 -3.58 9.94 -11.55
CA PRO A 18 -2.97 11.25 -11.75
C PRO A 18 -3.07 12.14 -10.50
N GLY A 19 -1.92 12.61 -10.00
CA GLY A 19 -1.84 13.45 -8.81
C GLY A 19 -1.89 12.70 -7.47
N ALA A 20 -1.91 11.36 -7.47
CA ALA A 20 -1.93 10.53 -6.27
C ALA A 20 -0.58 9.86 -5.95
N SER A 21 0.50 10.25 -6.63
CA SER A 21 1.84 9.71 -6.38
C SER A 21 2.27 9.95 -4.94
N MET A 22 2.84 8.92 -4.30
CA MET A 22 3.27 8.97 -2.91
C MET A 22 4.77 8.76 -2.81
N ASN A 23 5.41 9.49 -1.92
CA ASN A 23 6.78 9.17 -1.52
C ASN A 23 6.78 8.01 -0.49
N VAL A 24 7.97 7.51 -0.18
CA VAL A 24 8.15 6.36 0.72
C VAL A 24 7.49 6.58 2.10
N ASP A 25 7.63 7.77 2.68
CA ASP A 25 7.08 8.04 4.01
C ASP A 25 5.55 8.18 3.98
N GLU A 26 4.98 8.78 2.93
CA GLU A 26 3.53 8.82 2.69
C GLU A 26 2.95 7.42 2.57
N LYS A 27 3.59 6.53 1.81
CA LYS A 27 3.19 5.12 1.69
C LYS A 27 3.16 4.43 3.06
N ILE A 28 4.17 4.66 3.90
CA ILE A 28 4.23 4.07 5.24
C ILE A 28 3.11 4.62 6.13
N GLN A 29 2.77 5.91 6.03
CA GLN A 29 1.65 6.47 6.80
C GLN A 29 0.34 5.83 6.39
N VAL A 30 0.07 5.70 5.09
CA VAL A 30 -1.14 5.06 4.57
C VAL A 30 -1.19 3.57 4.95
N ALA A 31 -0.08 2.83 4.81
CA ALA A 31 0.03 1.44 5.23
C ALA A 31 -0.36 1.24 6.71
N LYS A 32 0.11 2.13 7.59
CA LYS A 32 -0.25 2.12 9.02
C LYS A 32 -1.73 2.38 9.25
N GLN A 33 -2.35 3.27 8.48
CA GLN A 33 -3.80 3.50 8.61
C GLN A 33 -4.62 2.32 8.09
N LEU A 34 -4.21 1.69 6.98
CA LEU A 34 -4.85 0.47 6.47
C LEU A 34 -4.75 -0.69 7.46
N ALA A 35 -3.60 -0.84 8.11
CA ALA A 35 -3.44 -1.83 9.19
C ALA A 35 -4.36 -1.53 10.38
N ARG A 36 -4.53 -0.25 10.76
CA ARG A 36 -5.48 0.16 11.82
C ARG A 36 -6.95 0.00 11.42
N LEU A 37 -7.24 0.02 10.12
CA LEU A 37 -8.55 -0.28 9.55
C LEU A 37 -8.84 -1.79 9.50
N GLU A 38 -7.84 -2.62 9.79
CA GLU A 38 -7.95 -4.09 9.82
C GLU A 38 -8.31 -4.71 8.46
N VAL A 39 -7.74 -4.18 7.37
CA VAL A 39 -7.82 -4.86 6.06
C VAL A 39 -7.01 -6.17 6.09
N ASP A 40 -7.48 -7.21 5.43
CA ASP A 40 -6.81 -8.52 5.45
C ASP A 40 -5.47 -8.51 4.70
N ILE A 41 -5.39 -7.75 3.60
CA ILE A 41 -4.22 -7.71 2.72
C ILE A 41 -4.03 -6.28 2.19
N ILE A 42 -2.78 -5.80 2.20
CA ILE A 42 -2.37 -4.53 1.59
C ILE A 42 -1.42 -4.83 0.42
N GLU A 43 -1.78 -4.42 -0.79
CA GLU A 43 -0.87 -4.43 -1.94
C GLU A 43 0.06 -3.21 -1.86
N ALA A 44 1.24 -3.39 -1.23
CA ALA A 44 2.12 -2.29 -0.83
C ALA A 44 2.86 -1.54 -1.97
N GLY A 45 2.68 -1.95 -3.22
CA GLY A 45 3.32 -1.35 -4.40
C GLY A 45 3.80 -2.40 -5.40
N PHE A 46 4.65 -1.99 -6.34
CA PHE A 46 5.27 -2.90 -7.32
C PHE A 46 6.80 -2.84 -7.22
N ALA A 47 7.43 -3.79 -6.52
CA ALA A 47 8.86 -3.72 -6.17
C ALA A 47 9.84 -3.53 -7.34
N ILE A 48 9.44 -3.90 -8.56
CA ILE A 48 10.28 -3.82 -9.77
C ILE A 48 10.13 -2.46 -10.48
N SER A 49 9.09 -1.66 -10.21
CA SER A 49 8.89 -0.38 -10.92
C SER A 49 9.88 0.69 -10.54
N SER A 50 10.32 0.75 -9.29
CA SER A 50 11.26 1.77 -8.83
C SER A 50 12.01 1.38 -7.55
N GLN A 51 13.14 2.04 -7.30
CA GLN A 51 13.85 1.92 -6.02
C GLN A 51 12.99 2.41 -4.84
N GLY A 52 12.17 3.45 -5.06
CA GLY A 52 11.26 3.97 -4.03
C GLY A 52 10.19 2.95 -3.63
N ASP A 53 9.60 2.25 -4.61
CA ASP A 53 8.66 1.15 -4.35
C ASP A 53 9.31 0.01 -3.58
N PHE A 54 10.50 -0.39 -4.00
CA PHE A 54 11.26 -1.43 -3.32
C PHE A 54 11.55 -1.06 -1.85
N ASP A 55 11.99 0.17 -1.61
CA ASP A 55 12.32 0.66 -0.26
C ASP A 55 11.06 0.78 0.61
N ALA A 56 9.94 1.24 0.05
CA ALA A 56 8.66 1.31 0.74
C ALA A 56 8.17 -0.07 1.18
N ILE A 57 8.16 -1.04 0.26
CA ILE A 57 7.74 -2.43 0.54
C ILE A 57 8.63 -3.03 1.64
N LYS A 58 9.94 -2.82 1.57
CA LYS A 58 10.89 -3.30 2.59
C LYS A 58 10.67 -2.68 3.97
N ARG A 59 10.17 -1.44 4.05
CA ARG A 59 9.91 -0.74 5.32
C ARG A 59 8.52 -1.01 5.91
N ILE A 60 7.56 -1.42 5.07
CA ILE A 60 6.20 -1.77 5.50
C ILE A 60 6.16 -3.18 6.11
N GLY A 61 6.99 -4.09 5.59
CA GLY A 61 7.11 -5.49 6.05
C GLY A 61 7.69 -5.69 7.44
#